data_AF-A0A1G6XD61-F1
#
_entry.id   AF-A0A1G6XD61-F1
#
_cell.length_a   1.000
_cell.length_b   1.000
_cell.length_c   1.000
_cell.angle_alpha   90.00
_cell.angle_beta   90.00
_cell.angle_gamma   90.00
#
_symmetry.space_group_name_H-M   'P 1'
#
loop_
_entity.id
_entity.type
_entity.pdbx_description
1 polymer ?
#
loop_
_entity_poly.entity_id
_entity_poly.type
_entity_poly.pdbx_seq_one_letter_code
_entity_poly.pdbx_strand_id
1 'polypeptide(L)'
;MSPTLRSLAVGSTAGALLLLSPLTTPAHAAPAPERAVAATSWLAGQTEDGLVPGFAPGYPDTGLTIDALLALVAAGAPDEDVRALATGVEGVAADFIGYSWEDGGQTTTVVLGGSVAKVLLLTQVLATDPTDYAGEDVLALTRESLGDDGLVRDTTDGVGDRVGNVFAQSLAVTGLARADELPVEGVEGLLEQQCADGWFRLYPSEGLSCEESGDSAPDPDATAMAVMALLAADAAEVGEVDGAVDDAVAWLLDQQRADGSFGGGVGTEAPNANSTGLVAAALHSAGETGAAGLAGDWVADLQLDDQDAVDPADVGAVAYDPGAFDAARVDGIGTAGDQWRRATAQAVLALAPVGLHTLAWTPSAEPTPDATDPGTTAPTPGPSTTPDPGSSPTPDPGSSPTPDPGSSPTPGPAPSTTPDPVPGPDVSPAPSTPAAPSATETPRAGSGPGQGGPAPTPTTRPTTSPAPATATPEPAPAVGDGGAAPALADSGGPSVLLLAVGSLAAVGGGGLLLRRRGRR
;
A
#
# COMPACT_ATOMS: atom_id res chain seq x y z
N MET A 1 -25.63 22.65 82.01
CA MET A 1 -24.73 21.48 81.87
C MET A 1 -25.45 20.46 81.01
N SER A 2 -24.77 19.96 79.97
CA SER A 2 -25.18 18.92 79.00
C SER A 2 -26.24 19.30 77.96
N PRO A 3 -25.92 19.29 76.64
CA PRO A 3 -26.94 19.18 75.61
C PRO A 3 -27.37 17.72 75.48
N THR A 4 -28.68 17.49 75.50
CA THR A 4 -29.32 16.20 75.26
C THR A 4 -29.76 16.14 73.80
N LEU A 5 -29.57 14.95 73.21
CA LEU A 5 -29.87 14.59 71.82
C LEU A 5 -31.25 15.06 71.33
N ARG A 6 -31.30 15.49 70.07
CA ARG A 6 -32.47 15.30 69.19
C ARG A 6 -32.02 14.89 67.80
N SER A 7 -32.45 13.69 67.43
CA SER A 7 -32.38 13.12 66.09
C SER A 7 -33.02 14.04 65.06
N LEU A 8 -32.36 14.19 63.90
CA LEU A 8 -32.97 14.62 62.65
C LEU A 8 -32.69 13.54 61.61
N ALA A 9 -33.77 12.89 61.19
CA ALA A 9 -33.79 11.99 60.05
C ALA A 9 -33.47 12.79 58.79
N VAL A 10 -32.39 12.45 58.10
CA VAL A 10 -32.11 12.91 56.75
C VAL A 10 -32.71 11.87 55.81
N GLY A 11 -33.77 12.25 55.09
CA GLY A 11 -34.31 11.47 53.99
C GLY A 11 -33.34 11.47 52.83
N SER A 12 -32.81 10.30 52.49
CA SER A 12 -32.01 10.09 51.29
C SER A 12 -32.90 10.13 50.06
N THR A 13 -32.96 11.27 49.38
CA THR A 13 -33.39 11.31 47.97
C THR A 13 -32.24 10.82 47.11
N ALA A 14 -32.34 9.57 46.65
CA ALA A 14 -31.48 9.04 45.60
C ALA A 14 -31.78 9.79 44.29
N GLY A 15 -30.98 10.82 43.99
CA GLY A 15 -30.92 11.40 42.66
C GLY A 15 -30.18 10.43 41.76
N ALA A 16 -30.92 9.71 40.92
CA ALA A 16 -30.33 8.99 39.80
C ALA A 16 -29.75 10.04 38.84
N LEU A 17 -28.43 10.27 38.92
CA LEU A 17 -27.69 10.87 37.82
C LEU A 17 -27.72 9.84 36.69
N LEU A 18 -28.66 10.03 35.75
CA LEU A 18 -28.53 9.52 34.41
C LEU A 18 -27.33 10.24 33.78
N LEU A 19 -26.16 9.61 33.87
CA LEU A 19 -25.04 9.88 32.98
C LEU A 19 -25.54 9.52 31.58
N LEU A 20 -26.04 10.52 30.84
CA LEU A 20 -26.15 10.39 29.39
C LEU A 20 -24.70 10.37 28.89
N SER A 21 -24.18 9.17 28.67
CA SER A 21 -23.04 9.01 27.77
C SER A 21 -23.44 9.66 26.45
N PRO A 22 -22.66 10.62 25.91
CA PRO A 22 -22.90 11.07 24.56
C PRO A 22 -22.79 9.83 23.66
N LEU A 23 -23.89 9.46 23.02
CA LEU A 23 -23.82 8.66 21.81
C LEU A 23 -23.00 9.50 20.83
N THR A 24 -21.72 9.18 20.66
CA THR A 24 -20.95 9.63 19.52
C THR A 24 -21.63 9.03 18.30
N THR A 25 -22.54 9.78 17.70
CA THR A 25 -22.99 9.51 16.35
C THR A 25 -21.75 9.51 15.46
N PRO A 26 -21.57 8.53 14.55
CA PRO A 26 -20.50 8.61 13.56
C PRO A 26 -20.62 9.98 12.90
N ALA A 27 -19.53 10.75 12.93
CA ALA A 27 -19.49 12.02 12.24
C ALA A 27 -19.80 11.73 10.77
N HIS A 28 -20.79 12.44 10.21
CA HIS A 28 -20.92 12.46 8.75
C HIS A 28 -19.61 12.96 8.19
N ALA A 29 -19.02 12.23 7.24
CA ALA A 29 -17.87 12.70 6.50
C ALA A 29 -18.21 14.10 5.96
N ALA A 30 -17.32 15.07 6.21
CA ALA A 30 -17.35 16.31 5.45
C ALA A 30 -17.33 15.96 3.95
N PRO A 31 -17.85 16.81 3.05
CA PRO A 31 -17.65 16.62 1.62
C PRO A 31 -16.16 16.34 1.42
N ALA A 32 -15.84 15.19 0.83
CA ALA A 32 -14.46 14.85 0.55
C ALA A 32 -13.85 16.02 -0.23
N PRO A 33 -12.64 16.46 0.11
CA PRO A 33 -12.00 17.56 -0.61
C PRO A 33 -12.04 17.25 -2.11
N GLU A 34 -12.43 18.22 -2.94
CA GLU A 34 -12.62 18.03 -4.38
C GLU A 34 -11.41 17.33 -5.04
N ARG A 35 -10.22 17.60 -4.51
CA ARG A 35 -8.95 16.95 -4.86
C ARG A 35 -8.93 15.44 -4.64
N ALA A 36 -9.42 14.95 -3.50
CA ALA A 36 -9.51 13.51 -3.22
C ALA A 36 -10.50 12.82 -4.16
N VAL A 37 -11.61 13.48 -4.49
CA VAL A 37 -12.61 12.97 -5.46
C VAL A 37 -12.02 12.91 -6.87
N ALA A 38 -11.27 13.93 -7.28
CA ALA A 38 -10.60 13.94 -8.59
C ALA A 38 -9.55 12.83 -8.69
N ALA A 39 -8.73 12.64 -7.66
CA ALA A 39 -7.74 11.56 -7.59
C ALA A 39 -8.37 10.17 -7.68
N THR A 40 -9.47 9.94 -6.95
CA THR A 40 -10.15 8.64 -6.96
C THR A 40 -10.96 8.40 -8.23
N SER A 41 -11.48 9.46 -8.86
CA SER A 41 -12.09 9.39 -10.19
C SER A 41 -11.06 9.00 -11.27
N TRP A 42 -9.86 9.58 -11.21
CA TRP A 42 -8.76 9.16 -12.07
C TRP A 42 -8.41 7.69 -11.84
N LEU A 43 -8.19 7.26 -10.59
CA LEU A 43 -7.89 5.86 -10.24
C LEU A 43 -8.96 4.87 -10.72
N ALA A 44 -10.25 5.18 -10.55
CA ALA A 44 -11.34 4.33 -11.02
C ALA A 44 -11.27 4.14 -12.55
N GLY A 45 -10.94 5.21 -13.29
CA GLY A 45 -10.71 5.19 -14.73
C GLY A 45 -9.46 4.43 -15.17
N GLN A 46 -8.56 4.08 -14.24
CA GLN A 46 -7.35 3.30 -14.53
C GLN A 46 -7.54 1.78 -14.40
N THR A 47 -8.77 1.30 -14.24
CA THR A 47 -9.05 -0.13 -14.02
C THR A 47 -9.53 -0.86 -15.27
N GLU A 48 -9.20 -2.15 -15.35
CA GLU A 48 -9.74 -3.10 -16.32
C GLU A 48 -10.46 -4.20 -15.54
N ASP A 49 -11.76 -4.41 -15.83
CA ASP A 49 -12.61 -5.37 -15.09
C ASP A 49 -12.60 -5.19 -13.56
N GLY A 50 -12.52 -3.93 -13.10
CA GLY A 50 -12.46 -3.58 -11.68
C GLY A 50 -11.10 -3.85 -11.02
N LEU A 51 -10.05 -4.08 -11.81
CA LEU A 51 -8.71 -4.36 -11.32
C LEU A 51 -7.71 -3.35 -11.88
N VAL A 52 -6.79 -2.88 -11.03
CA VAL A 52 -5.68 -2.03 -11.44
C VAL A 52 -4.66 -2.87 -12.22
N PRO A 53 -4.19 -2.45 -13.40
CA PRO A 53 -3.14 -3.16 -14.13
C PRO A 53 -1.83 -3.19 -13.34
N GLY A 54 -1.20 -4.37 -13.29
CA GLY A 54 0.12 -4.56 -12.69
C GLY A 54 1.28 -4.32 -13.64
N PHE A 55 2.49 -4.61 -13.17
CA PHE A 55 3.73 -4.44 -13.95
C PHE A 55 3.78 -5.30 -15.22
N ALA A 56 3.20 -6.50 -15.17
CA ALA A 56 3.18 -7.42 -16.30
C ALA A 56 1.91 -7.18 -17.14
N PRO A 57 2.03 -6.88 -18.45
CA PRO A 57 0.87 -6.67 -19.31
C PRO A 57 -0.12 -7.85 -19.24
N GLY A 58 -1.39 -7.55 -18.99
CA GLY A 58 -2.47 -8.54 -18.89
C GLY A 58 -2.58 -9.23 -17.54
N TYR A 59 -1.79 -8.83 -16.53
CA TYR A 59 -1.94 -9.29 -15.15
C TYR A 59 -2.34 -8.12 -14.25
N PRO A 60 -3.44 -8.24 -13.50
CA PRO A 60 -3.83 -7.23 -12.52
C PRO A 60 -2.88 -7.23 -11.33
N ASP A 61 -2.77 -6.09 -10.66
CA ASP A 61 -2.17 -5.97 -9.34
C ASP A 61 -3.28 -5.90 -8.30
N THR A 62 -3.59 -7.05 -7.69
CA THR A 62 -4.63 -7.14 -6.65
C THR A 62 -4.27 -6.31 -5.42
N GLY A 63 -2.99 -6.28 -5.03
CA GLY A 63 -2.51 -5.50 -3.89
C GLY A 63 -2.78 -4.01 -4.09
N LEU A 64 -2.42 -3.47 -5.26
CA LEU A 64 -2.68 -2.09 -5.65
C LEU A 64 -4.17 -1.82 -5.89
N THR A 65 -4.93 -2.81 -6.37
CA THR A 65 -6.39 -2.67 -6.49
C THR A 65 -7.04 -2.50 -5.12
N ILE A 66 -6.58 -3.25 -4.11
CA ILE A 66 -7.05 -3.07 -2.74
C ILE A 66 -6.69 -1.65 -2.24
N ASP A 67 -5.49 -1.15 -2.52
CA ASP A 67 -5.11 0.21 -2.10
C ASP A 67 -5.96 1.29 -2.78
N ALA A 68 -6.22 1.14 -4.08
CA ALA A 68 -7.14 2.03 -4.80
C ALA A 68 -8.55 1.96 -4.20
N LEU A 69 -9.03 0.78 -3.82
CA LEU A 69 -10.32 0.60 -3.17
C LEU A 69 -10.37 1.28 -1.80
N LEU A 70 -9.33 1.15 -0.97
CA LEU A 70 -9.21 1.86 0.30
C LEU A 70 -9.19 3.38 0.10
N ALA A 71 -8.50 3.87 -0.94
CA ALA A 71 -8.47 5.28 -1.33
C ALA A 71 -9.86 5.79 -1.76
N LEU A 72 -10.58 5.02 -2.57
CA LEU A 72 -11.95 5.32 -2.99
C LEU A 72 -12.89 5.45 -1.78
N VAL A 73 -12.79 4.51 -0.82
CA VAL A 73 -13.57 4.59 0.42
C VAL A 73 -13.18 5.82 1.25
N ALA A 74 -11.88 6.11 1.38
CA ALA A 74 -11.39 7.27 2.12
C ALA A 74 -11.89 8.60 1.54
N ALA A 75 -11.92 8.72 0.21
CA ALA A 75 -12.43 9.89 -0.49
C ALA A 75 -13.96 9.93 -0.63
N GLY A 76 -14.69 8.93 -0.11
CA GLY A 76 -16.14 8.85 -0.30
C GLY A 76 -16.56 8.82 -1.77
N ALA A 77 -15.82 8.07 -2.59
CA ALA A 77 -16.08 7.90 -4.02
C ALA A 77 -17.47 7.30 -4.29
N PRO A 78 -18.02 7.46 -5.51
CA PRO A 78 -19.30 6.86 -5.88
C PRO A 78 -19.34 5.35 -5.58
N ASP A 79 -20.47 4.89 -5.01
CA ASP A 79 -20.59 3.48 -4.63
C ASP A 79 -20.45 2.52 -5.82
N GLU A 80 -20.73 2.96 -7.04
CA GLU A 80 -20.54 2.14 -8.25
C GLU A 80 -19.07 1.81 -8.51
N ASP A 81 -18.17 2.77 -8.28
CA ASP A 81 -16.72 2.56 -8.42
C ASP A 81 -16.19 1.65 -7.31
N VAL A 82 -16.63 1.90 -6.07
CA VAL A 82 -16.27 1.04 -4.92
C VAL A 82 -16.73 -0.41 -5.16
N ARG A 83 -17.96 -0.62 -5.63
CA ARG A 83 -18.49 -1.97 -5.95
C ARG A 83 -17.74 -2.62 -7.12
N ALA A 84 -17.36 -1.86 -8.13
CA ALA A 84 -16.63 -2.39 -9.28
C ALA A 84 -15.27 -2.97 -8.85
N LEU A 85 -14.49 -2.21 -8.07
CA LEU A 85 -13.20 -2.69 -7.56
C LEU A 85 -13.37 -3.84 -6.55
N ALA A 86 -14.34 -3.75 -5.64
CA ALA A 86 -14.63 -4.81 -4.68
C ALA A 86 -14.97 -6.14 -5.37
N THR A 87 -15.77 -6.10 -6.45
CA THR A 87 -16.12 -7.28 -7.26
C THR A 87 -14.89 -7.84 -7.98
N GLY A 88 -14.04 -6.96 -8.52
CA GLY A 88 -12.77 -7.35 -9.15
C GLY A 88 -11.87 -8.09 -8.17
N VAL A 89 -11.64 -7.51 -6.99
CA VAL A 89 -10.82 -8.11 -5.93
C VAL A 89 -11.38 -9.47 -5.48
N GLU A 90 -12.67 -9.57 -5.19
CA GLU A 90 -13.30 -10.82 -4.78
C GLU A 90 -13.07 -11.94 -5.83
N GLY A 91 -13.12 -11.60 -7.12
CA GLY A 91 -12.89 -12.53 -8.21
C GLY A 91 -11.47 -13.12 -8.27
N VAL A 92 -10.48 -12.47 -7.65
CA VAL A 92 -9.06 -12.87 -7.67
C VAL A 92 -8.45 -13.08 -6.28
N ALA A 93 -9.19 -12.86 -5.21
CA ALA A 93 -8.67 -12.88 -3.84
C ALA A 93 -8.03 -14.22 -3.46
N ALA A 94 -8.63 -15.35 -3.87
CA ALA A 94 -8.10 -16.68 -3.57
C ALA A 94 -6.70 -16.91 -4.18
N ASP A 95 -6.43 -16.39 -5.39
CA ASP A 95 -5.12 -16.49 -6.04
C ASP A 95 -4.12 -15.46 -5.46
N PHE A 96 -4.61 -14.37 -4.86
CA PHE A 96 -3.79 -13.33 -4.23
C PHE A 96 -3.28 -13.74 -2.84
N ILE A 97 -4.08 -14.47 -2.06
CA ILE A 97 -3.71 -14.87 -0.69
C ILE A 97 -2.80 -16.10 -0.63
N GLY A 98 -2.74 -16.89 -1.71
CA GLY A 98 -1.94 -18.10 -1.74
C GLY A 98 -2.07 -18.85 -3.06
N TYR A 99 -1.24 -19.88 -3.21
CA TYR A 99 -1.26 -20.74 -4.38
C TYR A 99 -0.76 -22.14 -4.04
N SER A 100 -1.01 -23.10 -4.92
CA SER A 100 -0.52 -24.47 -4.77
C SER A 100 -0.07 -25.06 -6.09
N TRP A 101 0.89 -25.97 -6.04
CA TRP A 101 1.32 -26.75 -7.18
C TRP A 101 1.57 -28.21 -6.79
N GLU A 102 1.52 -29.09 -7.80
CA GLU A 102 1.88 -30.50 -7.64
C GLU A 102 3.25 -30.76 -8.27
N ASP A 103 4.15 -31.38 -7.52
CA ASP A 103 5.41 -31.93 -8.03
C ASP A 103 5.63 -33.33 -7.46
N GLY A 104 5.97 -34.30 -8.32
CA GLY A 104 6.24 -35.68 -7.89
C GLY A 104 5.09 -36.40 -7.17
N GLY A 105 3.84 -35.92 -7.27
CA GLY A 105 2.68 -36.44 -6.53
C GLY A 105 2.53 -35.87 -5.11
N GLN A 106 3.33 -34.88 -4.75
CA GLN A 106 3.19 -34.05 -3.55
C GLN A 106 2.59 -32.70 -3.94
N THR A 107 1.61 -32.23 -3.16
CA THR A 107 1.11 -30.86 -3.26
C THR A 107 1.90 -29.98 -2.31
N THR A 108 2.40 -28.86 -2.79
CA THR A 108 2.95 -27.77 -1.96
C THR A 108 1.98 -26.61 -1.99
N THR A 109 1.61 -26.13 -0.81
CA THR A 109 0.78 -24.94 -0.61
C THR A 109 1.62 -23.79 -0.10
N VAL A 110 1.34 -22.59 -0.61
CA VAL A 110 1.87 -21.33 -0.14
C VAL A 110 0.71 -20.49 0.35
N VAL A 111 0.83 -19.94 1.55
CA VAL A 111 -0.07 -18.91 2.09
C VAL A 111 0.77 -17.66 2.33
N LEU A 112 0.31 -16.53 1.81
CA LEU A 112 0.98 -15.24 1.93
C LEU A 112 0.30 -14.46 3.05
N GLY A 113 0.88 -14.47 4.26
CA GLY A 113 0.24 -13.95 5.46
C GLY A 113 -0.11 -12.46 5.35
N GLY A 114 0.76 -11.67 4.70
CA GLY A 114 0.49 -10.26 4.42
C GLY A 114 -0.69 -10.05 3.45
N SER A 115 -0.82 -10.89 2.43
CA SER A 115 -1.96 -10.84 1.49
C SER A 115 -3.26 -11.21 2.18
N VAL A 116 -3.25 -12.28 2.98
CA VAL A 116 -4.42 -12.71 3.76
C VAL A 116 -4.86 -11.58 4.68
N ALA A 117 -3.93 -10.99 5.44
CA ALA A 117 -4.19 -9.87 6.34
C ALA A 117 -4.75 -8.63 5.62
N LYS A 118 -4.24 -8.34 4.42
CA LYS A 118 -4.73 -7.24 3.58
C LYS A 118 -6.17 -7.46 3.14
N VAL A 119 -6.51 -8.69 2.73
CA VAL A 119 -7.88 -9.07 2.39
C VAL A 119 -8.78 -9.04 3.62
N LEU A 120 -8.32 -9.51 4.78
CA LEU A 120 -9.08 -9.38 6.04
C LEU A 120 -9.41 -7.91 6.32
N LEU A 121 -8.43 -7.00 6.30
CA LEU A 121 -8.70 -5.57 6.46
C LEU A 121 -9.75 -5.07 5.47
N LEU A 122 -9.64 -5.46 4.19
CA LEU A 122 -10.62 -5.06 3.18
C LEU A 122 -12.04 -5.53 3.55
N THR A 123 -12.22 -6.79 3.98
CA THR A 123 -13.54 -7.28 4.38
C THR A 123 -14.13 -6.48 5.54
N GLN A 124 -13.29 -6.05 6.49
CA GLN A 124 -13.71 -5.19 7.62
C GLN A 124 -14.05 -3.77 7.17
N VAL A 125 -13.41 -3.26 6.12
CA VAL A 125 -13.73 -1.94 5.53
C VAL A 125 -15.04 -1.99 4.75
N LEU A 126 -15.28 -3.07 3.98
CA LEU A 126 -16.48 -3.25 3.15
C LEU A 126 -17.69 -3.81 3.91
N ALA A 127 -17.50 -4.19 5.18
CA ALA A 127 -18.50 -4.92 5.98
C ALA A 127 -19.00 -6.21 5.30
N THR A 128 -18.09 -6.95 4.67
CA THR A 128 -18.35 -8.29 4.11
C THR A 128 -17.94 -9.38 5.09
N ASP A 129 -18.50 -10.59 4.93
CA ASP A 129 -18.21 -11.72 5.80
C ASP A 129 -16.77 -12.22 5.60
N PRO A 130 -15.87 -12.10 6.59
CA PRO A 130 -14.48 -12.54 6.45
C PRO A 130 -14.33 -14.07 6.57
N THR A 131 -15.38 -14.80 6.95
CA THR A 131 -15.34 -16.26 7.11
C THR A 131 -15.70 -17.02 5.83
N ASP A 132 -16.17 -16.32 4.79
CA ASP A 132 -16.49 -16.86 3.47
C ASP A 132 -16.28 -15.80 2.37
N TYR A 133 -15.08 -15.20 2.33
CA TYR A 133 -14.74 -14.22 1.30
C TYR A 133 -14.01 -14.90 0.15
N ALA A 134 -14.59 -14.84 -1.06
CA ALA A 134 -14.09 -15.58 -2.23
C ALA A 134 -13.93 -17.10 -2.00
N GLY A 135 -14.69 -17.66 -1.06
CA GLY A 135 -14.65 -19.08 -0.67
C GLY A 135 -13.55 -19.43 0.34
N GLU A 136 -12.92 -18.44 0.97
CA GLU A 136 -11.85 -18.61 1.96
C GLU A 136 -12.23 -17.93 3.29
N ASP A 137 -11.87 -18.56 4.41
CA ASP A 137 -11.99 -17.98 5.75
C ASP A 137 -10.75 -17.13 6.05
N VAL A 138 -10.73 -15.89 5.54
CA VAL A 138 -9.58 -14.98 5.66
C VAL A 138 -9.33 -14.54 7.09
N LEU A 139 -10.33 -14.59 7.97
CA LEU A 139 -10.17 -14.35 9.40
C LEU A 139 -9.39 -15.49 10.07
N ALA A 140 -9.77 -16.75 9.83
CA ALA A 140 -9.03 -17.89 10.33
C ALA A 140 -7.61 -17.93 9.77
N LEU A 141 -7.45 -17.74 8.46
CA LEU A 141 -6.14 -17.74 7.80
C LEU A 141 -5.23 -16.63 8.34
N THR A 142 -5.75 -15.44 8.66
CA THR A 142 -4.93 -14.36 9.25
C THR A 142 -4.41 -14.75 10.63
N ARG A 143 -5.27 -15.36 11.48
CA ARG A 143 -4.83 -15.85 12.80
C ARG A 143 -3.82 -16.97 12.69
N GLU A 144 -4.03 -17.90 11.75
CA GLU A 144 -3.10 -19.00 11.48
C GLU A 144 -1.76 -18.52 10.90
N SER A 145 -1.72 -17.32 10.30
CA SER A 145 -0.48 -16.72 9.80
C SER A 145 0.38 -16.09 10.91
N LEU A 146 -0.12 -15.96 12.14
CA LEU A 146 0.67 -15.47 13.27
C LEU A 146 1.53 -16.61 13.82
N GLY A 147 2.84 -16.40 13.89
CA GLY A 147 3.75 -17.29 14.58
C GLY A 147 3.60 -17.23 16.10
N ASP A 148 4.31 -18.13 16.81
CA ASP A 148 4.35 -18.15 18.28
C ASP A 148 4.90 -16.83 18.88
N ASP A 149 5.69 -16.08 18.11
CA ASP A 149 6.22 -14.76 18.44
C ASP A 149 5.27 -13.60 18.05
N GLY A 150 4.04 -13.93 17.62
CA GLY A 150 3.04 -12.95 17.22
C GLY A 150 3.30 -12.25 15.88
N LEU A 151 4.37 -12.63 15.18
CA LEU A 151 4.71 -12.07 13.87
C LEU A 151 4.00 -12.81 12.75
N VAL A 152 3.43 -12.05 11.79
CA VAL A 152 2.82 -12.57 10.56
C VAL A 152 3.87 -13.27 9.71
N ARG A 153 3.50 -14.42 9.13
CA ARG A 153 4.38 -15.26 8.32
C ARG A 153 3.74 -15.66 7.01
N ASP A 154 4.55 -15.68 5.96
CA ASP A 154 4.27 -16.48 4.77
C ASP A 154 4.67 -17.92 5.06
N THR A 155 3.79 -18.87 4.76
CA THR A 155 4.03 -20.30 5.00
C THR A 155 4.17 -21.03 3.67
N THR A 156 5.11 -21.97 3.60
CA THR A 156 5.29 -22.85 2.44
C THR A 156 5.49 -24.29 2.90
N ASP A 157 4.58 -25.17 2.49
CA ASP A 157 4.60 -26.59 2.87
C ASP A 157 5.95 -27.23 2.57
N GLY A 158 6.62 -27.72 3.63
CA GLY A 158 7.88 -28.45 3.54
C GLY A 158 9.11 -27.59 3.26
N VAL A 159 8.98 -26.26 3.20
CA VAL A 159 10.11 -25.31 3.04
C VAL A 159 10.34 -24.53 4.34
N GLY A 160 9.28 -24.21 5.07
CA GLY A 160 9.33 -23.41 6.29
C GLY A 160 8.69 -22.03 6.09
N ASP A 161 8.64 -21.28 7.18
CA ASP A 161 7.94 -20.01 7.23
C ASP A 161 8.92 -18.84 7.06
N ARG A 162 8.40 -17.71 6.58
CA ARG A 162 9.14 -16.47 6.43
C ARG A 162 8.37 -15.35 7.12
N VAL A 163 9.03 -14.61 8.00
CA VAL A 163 8.44 -13.42 8.64
C VAL A 163 8.10 -12.35 7.60
N GLY A 164 6.87 -11.84 7.69
CA GLY A 164 6.39 -10.69 6.95
C GLY A 164 6.98 -9.37 7.47
N ASN A 165 6.92 -8.34 6.65
CA ASN A 165 7.35 -7.00 7.07
C ASN A 165 6.32 -6.35 8.02
N VAL A 166 6.66 -5.19 8.60
CA VAL A 166 5.76 -4.47 9.51
C VAL A 166 4.47 -4.00 8.84
N PHE A 167 4.44 -3.87 7.51
CA PHE A 167 3.19 -3.66 6.77
C PHE A 167 2.24 -4.86 6.94
N ALA A 168 2.73 -6.08 6.67
CA ALA A 168 1.94 -7.30 6.86
C ALA A 168 1.47 -7.45 8.32
N GLN A 169 2.37 -7.19 9.28
CA GLN A 169 2.02 -7.20 10.71
C GLN A 169 0.92 -6.19 11.04
N SER A 170 1.07 -4.94 10.59
CA SER A 170 0.14 -3.85 10.87
C SER A 170 -1.24 -4.11 10.26
N LEU A 171 -1.29 -4.67 9.05
CA LEU A 171 -2.54 -5.08 8.40
C LEU A 171 -3.24 -6.19 9.20
N ALA A 172 -2.50 -7.18 9.69
CA ALA A 172 -3.08 -8.27 10.48
C ALA A 172 -3.61 -7.76 11.81
N VAL A 173 -2.83 -6.97 12.54
CA VAL A 173 -3.26 -6.35 13.81
C VAL A 173 -4.50 -5.49 13.59
N THR A 174 -4.51 -4.64 12.56
CA THR A 174 -5.67 -3.79 12.24
C THR A 174 -6.91 -4.62 11.87
N GLY A 175 -6.75 -5.59 10.97
CA GLY A 175 -7.86 -6.43 10.50
C GLY A 175 -8.46 -7.29 11.61
N LEU A 176 -7.61 -7.92 12.43
CA LEU A 176 -8.04 -8.74 13.56
C LEU A 176 -8.65 -7.91 14.68
N ALA A 177 -8.12 -6.72 14.97
CA ALA A 177 -8.70 -5.81 15.96
C ALA A 177 -10.13 -5.43 15.57
N ARG A 178 -10.32 -5.06 14.31
CA ARG A 178 -11.63 -4.69 13.77
C ARG A 178 -12.61 -5.85 13.71
N ALA A 179 -12.12 -7.08 13.66
CA ALA A 179 -12.91 -8.30 13.73
C ALA A 179 -13.18 -8.78 15.17
N ASP A 180 -12.74 -8.03 16.19
CA ASP A 180 -12.80 -8.42 17.61
C ASP A 180 -12.11 -9.77 17.94
N GLU A 181 -11.09 -10.11 17.16
CA GLU A 181 -10.41 -11.43 17.18
C GLU A 181 -8.87 -11.28 17.27
N LEU A 182 -8.38 -10.12 17.69
CA LEU A 182 -6.94 -9.84 17.85
C LEU A 182 -6.35 -10.55 19.08
N PRO A 183 -5.42 -11.51 18.89
CA PRO A 183 -4.63 -12.04 19.99
C PRO A 183 -3.64 -10.99 20.50
N VAL A 184 -3.39 -10.99 21.82
CA VAL A 184 -2.45 -10.06 22.46
C VAL A 184 -1.02 -10.24 21.92
N GLU A 185 -0.67 -11.46 21.56
CA GLU A 185 0.63 -11.82 20.99
C GLU A 185 0.91 -11.04 19.70
N GLY A 186 -0.12 -10.77 18.87
CA GLY A 186 0.04 -9.96 17.67
C GLY A 186 0.42 -8.50 17.96
N VAL A 187 -0.07 -7.96 19.09
CA VAL A 187 0.29 -6.61 19.56
C VAL A 187 1.69 -6.61 20.15
N GLU A 188 2.01 -7.59 21.02
CA GLU A 188 3.33 -7.75 21.61
C GLU A 188 4.42 -7.91 20.53
N GLY A 189 4.17 -8.77 19.55
CA GLY A 189 5.07 -8.96 18.41
C GLY A 189 5.30 -7.70 17.59
N LEU A 190 4.27 -6.86 17.39
CA LEU A 190 4.41 -5.55 16.75
C LEU A 190 5.22 -4.58 17.61
N LEU A 191 4.92 -4.48 18.92
CA LEU A 191 5.62 -3.60 19.85
C LEU A 191 7.12 -3.90 19.94
N GLU A 192 7.51 -5.17 19.84
CA GLU A 192 8.92 -5.58 19.78
C GLU A 192 9.68 -5.04 18.54
N GLN A 193 8.95 -4.58 17.52
CA GLN A 193 9.52 -3.98 16.30
C GLN A 193 9.76 -2.48 16.42
N GLN A 194 9.33 -1.86 17.52
CA GLN A 194 9.66 -0.48 17.84
C GLN A 194 11.09 -0.38 18.39
N CYS A 195 11.89 0.51 17.83
CA CYS A 195 13.21 0.85 18.35
C CYS A 195 13.11 1.92 19.44
N ALA A 196 14.17 2.09 20.23
CA ALA A 196 14.21 2.96 21.40
C ALA A 196 13.96 4.45 21.09
N ASP A 197 14.22 4.87 19.84
CA ASP A 197 13.95 6.23 19.36
C ASP A 197 12.48 6.42 18.88
N GLY A 198 11.62 5.41 19.02
CA GLY A 198 10.17 5.46 18.76
C GLY A 198 9.73 5.02 17.37
N TRP A 199 10.64 4.89 16.40
CA TRP A 199 10.33 4.41 15.05
C TRP A 199 10.22 2.88 14.97
N PHE A 200 9.50 2.39 13.98
CA PHE A 200 9.38 0.96 13.67
C PHE A 200 10.27 0.61 12.47
N ARG A 201 10.99 -0.51 12.57
CA ARG A 201 11.74 -1.06 11.43
C ARG A 201 10.79 -1.65 10.39
N LEU A 202 11.17 -1.64 9.11
CA LEU A 202 10.35 -2.28 8.08
C LEU A 202 10.41 -3.81 8.13
N TYR A 203 11.60 -4.39 8.33
CA TYR A 203 11.82 -5.83 8.27
C TYR A 203 12.17 -6.40 9.64
N PRO A 204 11.25 -7.16 10.27
CA PRO A 204 11.57 -7.93 11.45
C PRO A 204 12.61 -9.01 11.21
N SER A 205 13.46 -9.23 12.20
CA SER A 205 14.37 -10.37 12.28
C SER A 205 13.79 -11.41 13.24
N GLU A 206 13.78 -12.67 12.82
CA GLU A 206 13.14 -13.74 13.60
C GLU A 206 13.71 -13.84 15.03
N GLY A 207 12.82 -13.77 16.02
CA GLY A 207 13.17 -13.92 17.43
C GLY A 207 14.09 -12.83 17.99
N LEU A 208 14.23 -11.69 17.31
CA LEU A 208 14.99 -10.54 17.77
C LEU A 208 14.10 -9.31 17.82
N SER A 209 14.19 -8.51 18.88
CA SER A 209 13.60 -7.17 18.91
C SER A 209 14.30 -6.21 17.93
N CYS A 210 13.75 -5.01 17.75
CA CYS A 210 14.34 -3.94 16.95
C CYS A 210 15.80 -3.67 17.35
N GLU A 211 16.06 -3.51 18.64
CA GLU A 211 17.38 -3.21 19.20
C GLU A 211 18.38 -4.36 19.06
N GLU A 212 17.92 -5.60 19.11
CA GLU A 212 18.80 -6.77 19.11
C GLU A 212 19.33 -7.14 17.73
N SER A 213 18.62 -6.76 16.66
CA SER A 213 18.99 -7.15 15.28
C SER A 213 20.27 -6.48 14.78
N GLY A 214 20.61 -5.30 15.29
CA GLY A 214 21.85 -4.57 14.96
C GLY A 214 21.93 -4.01 13.53
N ASP A 215 20.94 -4.30 12.68
CA ASP A 215 20.79 -3.84 11.28
C ASP A 215 19.44 -3.15 11.03
N SER A 216 18.71 -2.80 12.10
CA SER A 216 17.44 -2.06 11.99
C SER A 216 17.69 -0.63 11.51
N ALA A 217 16.78 -0.13 10.67
CA ALA A 217 16.84 1.21 10.10
C ALA A 217 15.47 1.91 10.20
N PRO A 218 15.45 3.24 10.42
CA PRO A 218 14.22 4.01 10.52
C PRO A 218 13.43 4.01 9.22
N ASP A 219 12.11 3.90 9.35
CA ASP A 219 11.19 3.85 8.23
C ASP A 219 9.87 4.57 8.58
N PRO A 220 9.61 5.76 8.00
CA PRO A 220 8.36 6.50 8.21
C PRO A 220 7.10 5.74 7.77
N ASP A 221 7.20 4.90 6.76
CA ASP A 221 6.06 4.17 6.22
C ASP A 221 5.66 3.03 7.16
N ALA A 222 6.64 2.24 7.61
CA ALA A 222 6.44 1.20 8.63
C ALA A 222 5.93 1.80 9.94
N THR A 223 6.48 2.95 10.35
CA THR A 223 6.07 3.65 11.57
C THR A 223 4.62 4.16 11.47
N ALA A 224 4.22 4.74 10.34
CA ALA A 224 2.84 5.19 10.12
C ALA A 224 1.84 4.00 10.14
N MET A 225 2.20 2.89 9.50
CA MET A 225 1.39 1.66 9.53
C MET A 225 1.25 1.10 10.94
N ALA A 226 2.34 1.06 11.71
CA ALA A 226 2.34 0.60 13.10
C ALA A 226 1.48 1.49 14.00
N VAL A 227 1.57 2.83 13.86
CA VAL A 227 0.70 3.77 14.60
C VAL A 227 -0.77 3.47 14.35
N MET A 228 -1.18 3.31 13.08
CA MET A 228 -2.57 2.98 12.77
C MET A 228 -2.99 1.62 13.35
N ALA A 229 -2.12 0.61 13.31
CA ALA A 229 -2.42 -0.71 13.87
C ALA A 229 -2.53 -0.69 15.40
N LEU A 230 -1.65 0.03 16.09
CA LEU A 230 -1.70 0.18 17.54
C LEU A 230 -2.94 0.97 17.99
N LEU A 231 -3.36 1.99 17.24
CA LEU A 231 -4.64 2.67 17.48
C LEU A 231 -5.85 1.72 17.29
N ALA A 232 -5.77 0.76 16.37
CA ALA A 232 -6.79 -0.28 16.24
C ALA A 232 -6.80 -1.22 17.46
N ALA A 233 -5.62 -1.61 17.94
CA ALA A 233 -5.49 -2.45 19.13
C ALA A 233 -5.99 -1.75 20.40
N ASP A 234 -5.69 -0.46 20.58
CA ASP A 234 -6.22 0.37 21.67
C ASP A 234 -7.75 0.43 21.63
N ALA A 235 -8.32 0.70 20.45
CA ALA A 235 -9.77 0.73 20.27
C ALA A 235 -10.45 -0.63 20.57
N ALA A 236 -9.73 -1.74 20.37
CA ALA A 236 -10.16 -3.09 20.72
C ALA A 236 -9.85 -3.48 22.19
N GLU A 237 -9.24 -2.59 22.96
CA GLU A 237 -8.79 -2.81 24.35
C GLU A 237 -7.79 -3.99 24.48
N VAL A 238 -6.88 -4.15 23.49
CA VAL A 238 -5.86 -5.22 23.46
C VAL A 238 -4.44 -4.66 23.58
N GLY A 239 -3.77 -4.99 24.69
CA GLY A 239 -2.39 -4.57 24.96
C GLY A 239 -2.28 -3.16 25.56
N GLU A 240 -1.09 -2.81 26.04
CA GLU A 240 -0.77 -1.44 26.49
C GLU A 240 0.07 -0.76 25.40
N VAL A 241 -0.55 0.14 24.63
CA VAL A 241 0.05 0.69 23.39
C VAL A 241 0.29 2.20 23.41
N ASP A 242 -0.33 2.94 24.33
CA ASP A 242 -0.28 4.41 24.39
C ASP A 242 1.14 4.99 24.30
N GLY A 243 2.07 4.46 25.10
CA GLY A 243 3.45 4.94 25.10
C GLY A 243 4.15 4.72 23.76
N ALA A 244 3.91 3.57 23.12
CA ALA A 244 4.46 3.26 21.81
C ALA A 244 3.90 4.18 20.72
N VAL A 245 2.59 4.47 20.78
CA VAL A 245 1.94 5.42 19.85
C VAL A 245 2.52 6.82 20.04
N ASP A 246 2.63 7.31 21.28
CA ASP A 246 3.19 8.63 21.59
C ASP A 246 4.61 8.79 21.06
N ASP A 247 5.48 7.79 21.30
CA ASP A 247 6.88 7.82 20.85
C ASP A 247 6.98 7.79 19.32
N ALA A 248 6.17 6.97 18.65
CA ALA A 248 6.15 6.87 17.19
C ALA A 248 5.61 8.16 16.53
N VAL A 249 4.56 8.75 17.08
CA VAL A 249 3.99 10.01 16.59
C VAL A 249 4.98 11.15 16.79
N ALA A 250 5.63 11.24 17.96
CA ALA A 250 6.67 12.23 18.23
C ALA A 250 7.83 12.11 17.23
N TRP A 251 8.25 10.87 16.92
CA TRP A 251 9.29 10.63 15.94
C TRP A 251 8.85 11.03 14.51
N LEU A 252 7.63 10.69 14.10
CA LEU A 252 7.08 11.12 12.79
C LEU A 252 7.03 12.64 12.67
N LEU A 253 6.61 13.36 13.72
CA LEU A 253 6.60 14.82 13.72
C LEU A 253 8.01 15.40 13.53
N ASP A 254 9.05 14.78 14.07
CA ASP A 254 10.45 15.18 13.87
C ASP A 254 10.94 14.91 12.43
N GLN A 255 10.37 13.90 11.75
CA GLN A 255 10.70 13.60 10.36
C GLN A 255 10.01 14.55 9.36
N GLN A 256 8.97 15.29 9.78
CA GLN A 256 8.25 16.17 8.88
C GLN A 256 9.15 17.30 8.39
N ARG A 257 9.25 17.44 7.06
CA ARG A 257 10.02 18.51 6.46
C ARG A 257 9.29 19.85 6.58
N ALA A 258 10.04 20.94 6.41
CA ALA A 258 9.51 22.30 6.49
C ALA A 258 8.40 22.60 5.46
N ASP A 259 8.34 21.86 4.36
CA ASP A 259 7.30 21.94 3.34
C ASP A 259 6.13 20.97 3.59
N GLY A 260 6.13 20.24 4.71
CA GLY A 260 5.10 19.28 5.09
C GLY A 260 5.34 17.85 4.61
N SER A 261 6.30 17.65 3.70
CA SER A 261 6.54 16.35 3.05
C SER A 261 7.26 15.33 3.93
N PHE A 262 7.10 14.06 3.56
CA PHE A 262 7.82 12.92 4.13
C PHE A 262 8.52 12.14 3.03
N GLY A 263 9.63 11.51 3.40
CA GLY A 263 10.26 10.46 2.59
C GLY A 263 10.00 9.11 3.25
N GLY A 264 10.33 8.03 2.56
CA GLY A 264 10.23 6.68 3.11
C GLY A 264 11.51 6.25 3.82
N GLY A 265 11.62 4.94 4.06
CA GLY A 265 12.82 4.32 4.62
C GLY A 265 13.99 4.23 3.64
N VAL A 266 14.93 3.33 3.96
CA VAL A 266 16.19 3.16 3.22
C VAL A 266 15.97 3.00 1.71
N GLY A 267 16.60 3.86 0.92
CA GLY A 267 16.49 3.89 -0.54
C GLY A 267 15.35 4.76 -1.10
N THR A 268 14.50 5.31 -0.23
CA THR A 268 13.30 6.10 -0.60
C THR A 268 13.18 7.38 0.23
N GLU A 269 14.30 7.81 0.82
CA GLU A 269 14.35 8.90 1.79
C GLU A 269 13.97 10.25 1.18
N ALA A 270 14.00 10.39 -0.14
CA ALA A 270 13.55 11.59 -0.82
C ALA A 270 12.04 11.84 -0.60
N PRO A 271 11.60 13.11 -0.53
CA PRO A 271 10.18 13.45 -0.45
C PRO A 271 9.35 12.77 -1.54
N ASN A 272 8.27 12.11 -1.15
CA ASN A 272 7.38 11.44 -2.10
C ASN A 272 5.93 11.39 -1.58
N ALA A 273 4.97 11.27 -2.50
CA ALA A 273 3.54 11.28 -2.22
C ALA A 273 3.04 10.03 -1.49
N ASN A 274 3.70 8.89 -1.71
CA ASN A 274 3.35 7.61 -1.07
C ASN A 274 3.53 7.70 0.45
N SER A 275 4.74 8.05 0.89
CA SER A 275 5.08 8.16 2.30
C SER A 275 4.35 9.31 2.97
N THR A 276 4.24 10.45 2.27
CA THR A 276 3.48 11.60 2.76
C THR A 276 2.01 11.24 2.99
N GLY A 277 1.40 10.45 2.11
CA GLY A 277 0.05 9.91 2.23
C GLY A 277 -0.16 9.06 3.50
N LEU A 278 0.67 8.05 3.69
CA LEU A 278 0.59 7.15 4.84
C LEU A 278 0.81 7.89 6.16
N VAL A 279 1.85 8.73 6.23
CA VAL A 279 2.17 9.49 7.44
C VAL A 279 1.09 10.51 7.76
N ALA A 280 0.50 11.18 6.75
CA ALA A 280 -0.62 12.09 6.96
C ALA A 280 -1.83 11.40 7.60
N ALA A 281 -2.20 10.19 7.14
CA ALA A 281 -3.28 9.42 7.73
C ALA A 281 -2.96 8.99 9.17
N ALA A 282 -1.73 8.56 9.47
CA ALA A 282 -1.31 8.20 10.82
C ALA A 282 -1.34 9.40 11.77
N LEU A 283 -0.77 10.54 11.37
CA LEU A 283 -0.78 11.78 12.16
C LEU A 283 -2.21 12.30 12.39
N HIS A 284 -3.06 12.27 11.36
CA HIS A 284 -4.47 12.63 11.50
C HIS A 284 -5.17 11.73 12.54
N SER A 285 -4.91 10.42 12.48
CA SER A 285 -5.47 9.43 13.39
C SER A 285 -5.04 9.63 14.84
N ALA A 286 -3.80 10.07 15.05
CA ALA A 286 -3.25 10.43 16.36
C ALA A 286 -3.70 11.83 16.85
N GLY A 287 -4.50 12.57 16.08
CA GLY A 287 -4.98 13.90 16.44
C GLY A 287 -4.06 15.05 16.01
N GLU A 288 -2.92 14.77 15.36
CA GLU A 288 -1.95 15.75 14.84
C GLU A 288 -2.41 16.35 13.50
N THR A 289 -3.64 16.87 13.50
CA THR A 289 -4.35 17.36 12.30
C THR A 289 -3.66 18.53 11.60
N GLY A 290 -2.88 19.34 12.31
CA GLY A 290 -2.09 20.42 11.71
C GLY A 290 -0.93 19.90 10.87
N ALA A 291 -0.18 18.92 11.39
CA ALA A 291 0.91 18.28 10.66
C ALA A 291 0.39 17.47 9.47
N ALA A 292 -0.71 16.73 9.65
CA ALA A 292 -1.40 16.04 8.55
C ALA A 292 -1.89 17.02 7.47
N GLY A 293 -2.37 18.20 7.85
CA GLY A 293 -2.79 19.25 6.91
C GLY A 293 -1.63 19.75 6.02
N LEU A 294 -0.44 19.97 6.60
CA LEU A 294 0.75 20.37 5.83
C LEU A 294 1.19 19.30 4.84
N ALA A 295 1.10 18.03 5.23
CA ALA A 295 1.35 16.90 4.34
C ALA A 295 0.33 16.84 3.19
N GLY A 296 -0.94 17.10 3.51
CA GLY A 296 -2.03 17.26 2.54
C GLY A 296 -1.75 18.37 1.53
N ASP A 297 -1.34 19.55 1.98
CA ASP A 297 -1.01 20.69 1.11
C ASP A 297 0.13 20.33 0.13
N TRP A 298 1.19 19.67 0.62
CA TRP A 298 2.31 19.24 -0.22
C TRP A 298 1.88 18.21 -1.28
N VAL A 299 1.09 17.21 -0.90
CA VAL A 299 0.54 16.22 -1.85
C VAL A 299 -0.36 16.89 -2.87
N ALA A 300 -1.13 17.88 -2.43
CA ALA A 300 -2.04 18.61 -3.29
C ALA A 300 -1.29 19.42 -4.36
N ASP A 301 -0.07 19.90 -4.08
CA ASP A 301 0.81 20.57 -5.06
C ASP A 301 1.39 19.62 -6.13
N LEU A 302 1.30 18.29 -5.93
CA LEU A 302 1.71 17.26 -6.89
C LEU A 302 0.55 16.71 -7.73
N GLN A 303 -0.66 17.23 -7.55
CA GLN A 303 -1.84 16.79 -8.27
C GLN A 303 -1.98 17.53 -9.60
N LEU A 304 -2.15 16.80 -10.71
CA LEU A 304 -2.43 17.39 -12.01
C LEU A 304 -3.83 18.01 -12.05
N ASP A 305 -3.91 19.28 -12.44
CA ASP A 305 -5.16 19.97 -12.77
C ASP A 305 -5.33 20.16 -14.29
N ASP A 306 -6.41 20.83 -14.72
CA ASP A 306 -6.70 21.11 -16.12
C ASP A 306 -5.62 21.95 -16.85
N GLN A 307 -4.79 22.68 -16.12
CA GLN A 307 -3.71 23.51 -16.66
C GLN A 307 -2.40 22.74 -16.76
N ASP A 308 -2.20 21.78 -15.87
CA ASP A 308 -1.00 20.97 -15.78
C ASP A 308 -1.05 19.70 -16.66
N ALA A 309 -2.22 19.09 -16.80
CA ALA A 309 -2.38 17.83 -17.52
C ALA A 309 -2.23 18.00 -19.05
N VAL A 310 -1.30 17.25 -19.64
CA VAL A 310 -1.14 17.17 -21.11
C VAL A 310 -2.29 16.39 -21.74
N ASP A 311 -2.70 15.29 -21.12
CA ASP A 311 -3.93 14.57 -21.46
C ASP A 311 -5.01 14.95 -20.44
N PRO A 312 -6.17 15.50 -20.87
CA PRO A 312 -7.29 15.77 -19.96
C PRO A 312 -7.78 14.54 -19.17
N ALA A 313 -7.50 13.32 -19.64
CA ALA A 313 -7.79 12.10 -18.91
C ALA A 313 -6.91 11.91 -17.65
N ASP A 314 -5.81 12.63 -17.53
CA ASP A 314 -4.86 12.55 -16.40
C ASP A 314 -5.15 13.57 -15.28
N VAL A 315 -6.18 14.40 -15.43
CA VAL A 315 -6.61 15.34 -14.39
C VAL A 315 -6.99 14.58 -13.12
N GLY A 316 -6.47 15.02 -11.98
CA GLY A 316 -6.67 14.41 -10.68
C GLY A 316 -5.57 13.44 -10.27
N ALA A 317 -4.77 12.91 -11.21
CA ALA A 317 -3.65 12.04 -10.89
C ALA A 317 -2.61 12.77 -10.03
N VAL A 318 -1.97 12.05 -9.10
CA VAL A 318 -0.95 12.61 -8.21
C VAL A 318 0.42 12.02 -8.55
N ALA A 319 1.39 12.91 -8.76
CA ALA A 319 2.76 12.51 -9.05
C ALA A 319 3.43 11.90 -7.82
N TYR A 320 4.37 10.97 -8.04
CA TYR A 320 5.18 10.41 -6.96
C TYR A 320 6.04 11.46 -6.27
N ASP A 321 6.64 12.37 -7.03
CA ASP A 321 7.52 13.44 -6.54
C ASP A 321 7.45 14.67 -7.47
N PRO A 322 8.07 15.81 -7.10
CA PRO A 322 8.07 17.01 -7.94
C PRO A 322 8.70 16.81 -9.34
N GLY A 323 9.67 15.89 -9.48
CA GLY A 323 10.30 15.60 -10.76
C GLY A 323 9.35 14.87 -11.72
N ALA A 324 8.59 13.90 -11.20
CA ALA A 324 7.53 13.22 -11.95
C ALA A 324 6.42 14.20 -12.35
N PHE A 325 6.05 15.13 -11.46
CA PHE A 325 5.07 16.18 -11.76
C PHE A 325 5.54 17.09 -12.90
N ASP A 326 6.75 17.63 -12.80
CA ASP A 326 7.32 18.51 -13.83
C ASP A 326 7.48 17.80 -15.18
N ALA A 327 7.84 16.52 -15.19
CA ALA A 327 7.92 15.72 -16.41
C ALA A 327 6.55 15.52 -17.06
N ALA A 328 5.52 15.17 -16.29
CA ALA A 328 4.18 14.93 -16.81
C ALA A 328 3.52 16.20 -17.41
N ARG A 329 3.88 17.39 -16.93
CA ARG A 329 3.41 18.66 -17.50
C ARG A 329 3.94 18.96 -18.90
N VAL A 330 5.02 18.29 -19.30
CA VAL A 330 5.64 18.43 -20.61
C VAL A 330 5.30 17.25 -21.50
N ASP A 331 5.43 16.04 -20.97
CA ASP A 331 5.40 14.80 -21.74
C ASP A 331 4.10 13.98 -21.55
N GLY A 332 3.27 14.34 -20.56
CA GLY A 332 2.15 13.51 -20.07
C GLY A 332 2.63 12.36 -19.17
N ILE A 333 1.70 11.60 -18.58
CA ILE A 333 2.04 10.45 -17.72
C ILE A 333 2.69 9.33 -18.55
N GLY A 334 2.11 9.01 -19.71
CA GLY A 334 2.65 8.05 -20.68
C GLY A 334 2.99 6.68 -20.05
N THR A 335 4.23 6.23 -20.22
CA THR A 335 4.70 4.93 -19.72
C THR A 335 4.89 4.89 -18.20
N ALA A 336 4.81 6.02 -17.50
CA ALA A 336 4.93 6.09 -16.04
C ALA A 336 3.61 5.75 -15.32
N GLY A 337 2.55 5.33 -16.04
CA GLY A 337 1.23 5.10 -15.48
C GLY A 337 1.18 4.22 -14.22
N ASP A 338 2.03 3.19 -14.11
CA ASP A 338 2.08 2.36 -12.89
C ASP A 338 2.53 3.17 -11.66
N GLN A 339 3.59 3.96 -11.79
CA GLN A 339 4.07 4.83 -10.72
C GLN A 339 2.96 5.78 -10.25
N TRP A 340 2.22 6.37 -11.19
CA TRP A 340 1.12 7.30 -10.89
C TRP A 340 -0.08 6.61 -10.22
N ARG A 341 -0.41 5.36 -10.59
CA ARG A 341 -1.46 4.59 -9.91
C ARG A 341 -1.10 4.29 -8.45
N ARG A 342 0.14 3.86 -8.20
CA ARG A 342 0.65 3.62 -6.83
C ARG A 342 0.68 4.91 -6.01
N ALA A 343 1.21 5.98 -6.61
CA ALA A 343 1.28 7.28 -5.95
C ALA A 343 -0.10 7.85 -5.63
N THR A 344 -1.02 7.84 -6.60
CA THR A 344 -2.37 8.37 -6.39
C THR A 344 -3.13 7.57 -5.33
N ALA A 345 -3.02 6.24 -5.31
CA ALA A 345 -3.70 5.41 -4.32
C ALA A 345 -3.30 5.76 -2.87
N GLN A 346 -2.01 5.95 -2.60
CA GLN A 346 -1.55 6.31 -1.26
C GLN A 346 -1.67 7.81 -0.96
N ALA A 347 -1.48 8.68 -1.96
CA ALA A 347 -1.60 10.12 -1.82
C ALA A 347 -3.00 10.58 -1.39
N VAL A 348 -4.05 9.84 -1.78
CA VAL A 348 -5.42 10.11 -1.34
C VAL A 348 -5.55 10.09 0.19
N LEU A 349 -4.70 9.33 0.90
CA LEU A 349 -4.67 9.31 2.37
C LEU A 349 -4.14 10.61 3.00
N ALA A 350 -3.49 11.50 2.23
CA ALA A 350 -3.21 12.87 2.66
C ALA A 350 -4.31 13.86 2.23
N LEU A 351 -4.97 13.63 1.09
CA LEU A 351 -6.04 14.50 0.57
C LEU A 351 -7.38 14.29 1.30
N ALA A 352 -7.64 13.08 1.78
CA ALA A 352 -8.78 12.69 2.60
C ALA A 352 -8.27 11.85 3.78
N PRO A 353 -7.64 12.49 4.79
CA PRO A 353 -6.95 11.76 5.82
C PRO A 353 -7.90 11.00 6.72
N VAL A 354 -7.79 9.67 6.67
CA VAL A 354 -8.49 8.71 7.53
C VAL A 354 -7.57 7.51 7.73
N GLY A 355 -7.43 7.07 8.97
CA GLY A 355 -6.61 5.92 9.29
C GLY A 355 -7.29 4.61 8.94
N LEU A 356 -6.50 3.59 8.58
CA LEU A 356 -7.00 2.25 8.26
C LEU A 356 -7.79 1.60 9.41
N HIS A 357 -7.47 1.96 10.66
CA HIS A 357 -8.16 1.50 11.87
C HIS A 357 -9.63 1.94 11.96
N THR A 358 -10.02 3.07 11.35
CA THR A 358 -11.38 3.62 11.40
C THR A 358 -12.09 3.65 10.05
N LEU A 359 -11.37 3.44 8.95
CA LEU A 359 -11.92 3.41 7.59
C LEU A 359 -13.10 2.42 7.49
N ALA A 360 -14.21 2.88 6.93
CA ALA A 360 -15.40 2.05 6.72
C ALA A 360 -16.18 2.57 5.52
N TRP A 361 -16.61 1.66 4.66
CA TRP A 361 -17.54 1.98 3.59
C TRP A 361 -18.97 1.89 4.10
N THR A 362 -19.75 2.95 3.87
CA THR A 362 -21.18 2.97 4.12
C THR A 362 -21.88 3.28 2.81
N PRO A 363 -22.40 2.25 2.10
CA PRO A 363 -23.07 2.49 0.82
C PRO A 363 -24.25 3.43 1.04
N SER A 364 -24.40 4.40 0.14
CA SER A 364 -25.59 5.22 0.11
C SER A 364 -26.80 4.29 -0.05
N ALA A 365 -27.82 4.50 0.79
CA ALA A 365 -29.07 3.78 0.65
C ALA A 365 -29.56 3.96 -0.79
N GLU A 366 -29.77 2.85 -1.51
CA GLU A 366 -30.39 2.92 -2.82
C GLU A 366 -31.68 3.74 -2.68
N PRO A 367 -31.95 4.71 -3.57
CA PRO A 367 -33.19 5.43 -3.54
C PRO A 367 -34.30 4.38 -3.63
N THR A 368 -35.00 4.17 -2.52
CA THR A 368 -36.14 3.25 -2.50
C THR A 368 -37.07 3.75 -3.61
N PRO A 369 -37.44 2.92 -4.60
CA PRO A 369 -38.37 3.37 -5.62
C PRO A 369 -39.60 3.87 -4.88
N ASP A 370 -39.81 5.19 -5.00
CA ASP A 370 -40.80 5.93 -4.22
C ASP A 370 -42.10 5.13 -4.27
N ALA A 371 -42.56 4.67 -3.10
CA ALA A 371 -43.78 3.90 -3.03
C ALA A 371 -44.88 4.81 -3.57
N THR A 372 -45.35 4.53 -4.79
CA THR A 372 -46.38 5.31 -5.45
C THR A 372 -47.55 5.46 -4.47
N ASP A 373 -47.73 6.68 -3.96
CA ASP A 373 -48.84 7.06 -3.10
C ASP A 373 -50.15 6.57 -3.73
N PRO A 374 -50.92 5.66 -3.10
CA PRO A 374 -52.18 5.18 -3.65
C PRO A 374 -53.25 6.24 -3.40
N GLY A 375 -53.22 7.33 -4.16
CA GLY A 375 -53.94 8.52 -3.69
C GLY A 375 -54.23 9.64 -4.67
N THR A 376 -54.29 9.44 -5.99
CA THR A 376 -54.97 10.43 -6.87
C THR A 376 -55.58 9.76 -8.10
N THR A 377 -56.91 9.71 -8.16
CA THR A 377 -57.67 9.31 -9.35
C THR A 377 -57.51 10.35 -10.46
N ALA A 378 -56.78 10.00 -11.51
CA ALA A 378 -56.74 10.77 -12.76
C ALA A 378 -57.98 10.45 -13.63
N PRO A 379 -58.56 11.43 -14.36
CA PRO A 379 -59.76 11.22 -15.16
C PRO A 379 -59.50 10.47 -16.47
N THR A 380 -60.44 9.62 -16.85
CA THR A 380 -60.48 8.78 -18.06
C THR A 380 -60.26 9.57 -19.37
N PRO A 381 -59.27 9.20 -20.20
CA PRO A 381 -59.20 9.67 -21.60
C PRO A 381 -60.22 8.94 -22.49
N GLY A 382 -60.97 9.70 -23.29
CA GLY A 382 -61.93 9.20 -24.28
C GLY A 382 -61.29 8.50 -25.49
N PRO A 383 -62.10 7.85 -26.35
CA PRO A 383 -61.59 6.97 -27.40
C PRO A 383 -60.97 7.76 -28.55
N SER A 384 -59.74 7.39 -28.94
CA SER A 384 -59.06 7.90 -30.14
C SER A 384 -59.16 6.89 -31.28
N THR A 385 -59.51 7.39 -32.47
CA THR A 385 -59.82 6.65 -33.69
C THR A 385 -58.57 6.22 -34.46
N THR A 386 -58.49 4.94 -34.80
CA THR A 386 -57.49 4.31 -35.68
C THR A 386 -57.69 4.72 -37.15
N PRO A 387 -56.63 5.14 -37.88
CA PRO A 387 -56.62 5.15 -39.35
C PRO A 387 -55.95 3.89 -39.95
N ASP A 388 -56.56 3.43 -41.04
CA ASP A 388 -56.31 2.25 -41.87
C ASP A 388 -55.03 2.36 -42.75
N PRO A 389 -54.19 1.33 -42.93
CA PRO A 389 -53.03 1.39 -43.82
C PRO A 389 -53.40 1.04 -45.27
N GLY A 390 -53.35 2.04 -46.14
CA GLY A 390 -53.54 1.92 -47.60
C GLY A 390 -52.30 1.43 -48.35
N SER A 391 -52.57 0.65 -49.39
CA SER A 391 -51.68 -0.09 -50.30
C SER A 391 -50.61 0.75 -51.03
N SER A 392 -49.42 0.16 -51.22
CA SER A 392 -48.40 0.64 -52.18
C SER A 392 -47.89 -0.52 -53.04
N PRO A 393 -47.70 -0.35 -54.37
CA PRO A 393 -47.51 -1.45 -55.33
C PRO A 393 -46.05 -1.90 -55.53
N THR A 394 -45.93 -3.17 -55.92
CA THR A 394 -44.74 -3.95 -56.27
C THR A 394 -44.00 -3.48 -57.55
N PRO A 395 -42.66 -3.40 -57.53
CA PRO A 395 -41.82 -3.48 -58.74
C PRO A 395 -41.13 -4.84 -58.94
N ASP A 396 -40.97 -5.21 -60.22
CA ASP A 396 -40.52 -6.45 -60.87
C ASP A 396 -39.04 -6.87 -60.57
N PRO A 397 -38.63 -8.15 -60.70
CA PRO A 397 -37.29 -8.61 -60.37
C PRO A 397 -36.32 -8.45 -61.56
N GLY A 398 -35.34 -7.56 -61.39
CA GLY A 398 -34.21 -7.39 -62.30
C GLY A 398 -32.97 -8.18 -61.86
N SER A 399 -32.37 -8.88 -62.80
CA SER A 399 -31.24 -9.81 -62.70
C SER A 399 -30.00 -9.27 -61.97
N SER A 400 -29.55 -9.97 -60.92
CA SER A 400 -28.23 -9.77 -60.31
C SER A 400 -27.19 -10.67 -60.98
N PRO A 401 -26.04 -10.15 -61.44
CA PRO A 401 -24.95 -10.98 -61.96
C PRO A 401 -24.16 -11.63 -60.80
N THR A 402 -23.86 -12.91 -61.01
CA THR A 402 -23.00 -13.77 -60.18
C THR A 402 -21.55 -13.28 -60.19
N PRO A 403 -20.89 -13.08 -59.03
CA PRO A 403 -19.43 -12.94 -58.97
C PRO A 403 -18.72 -14.29 -59.09
N ASP A 404 -17.73 -14.34 -59.98
CA ASP A 404 -16.80 -15.44 -60.26
C ASP A 404 -15.89 -15.75 -59.04
N PRO A 405 -15.51 -17.00 -58.74
CA PRO A 405 -14.65 -17.32 -57.61
C PRO A 405 -13.18 -17.06 -57.97
N GLY A 406 -12.69 -15.87 -57.61
CA GLY A 406 -11.29 -15.48 -57.72
C GLY A 406 -10.45 -16.07 -56.59
N SER A 407 -9.42 -16.83 -56.97
CA SER A 407 -8.45 -17.52 -56.13
C SER A 407 -7.80 -16.63 -55.07
N SER A 408 -7.82 -17.11 -53.82
CA SER A 408 -7.04 -16.60 -52.69
C SER A 408 -5.53 -16.82 -52.94
N PRO A 409 -4.68 -15.78 -52.92
CA PRO A 409 -3.25 -15.95 -52.80
C PRO A 409 -2.85 -16.10 -51.32
N THR A 410 -2.26 -17.24 -51.00
CA THR A 410 -1.56 -17.52 -49.75
C THR A 410 -0.52 -16.42 -49.47
N PRO A 411 -0.51 -15.78 -48.28
CA PRO A 411 0.58 -14.91 -47.88
C PRO A 411 1.89 -15.71 -47.77
N GLY A 412 2.88 -15.35 -48.58
CA GLY A 412 4.25 -15.83 -48.44
C GLY A 412 4.92 -15.24 -47.20
N PRO A 413 5.96 -15.90 -46.66
CA PRO A 413 6.67 -15.42 -45.47
C PRO A 413 7.37 -14.08 -45.77
N ALA A 414 7.21 -13.12 -44.86
CA ALA A 414 7.94 -11.86 -44.89
C ALA A 414 9.46 -12.12 -44.72
N PRO A 415 10.32 -11.35 -45.41
CA PRO A 415 11.77 -11.50 -45.29
C PRO A 415 12.26 -11.04 -43.91
N SER A 416 13.02 -11.91 -43.24
CA SER A 416 13.82 -11.60 -42.06
C SER A 416 14.88 -10.56 -42.43
N THR A 417 14.70 -9.31 -42.02
CA THR A 417 15.78 -8.32 -41.99
C THR A 417 16.58 -8.52 -40.72
N THR A 418 17.72 -9.19 -40.83
CA THR A 418 18.79 -9.15 -39.83
C THR A 418 19.32 -7.71 -39.76
N PRO A 419 19.29 -7.02 -38.61
CA PRO A 419 20.03 -5.78 -38.45
C PRO A 419 21.53 -6.07 -38.46
N ASP A 420 22.29 -5.35 -39.29
CA ASP A 420 23.75 -5.32 -39.18
C ASP A 420 24.16 -4.79 -37.79
N PRO A 421 25.27 -5.30 -37.21
CA PRO A 421 25.71 -4.89 -35.88
C PRO A 421 26.11 -3.41 -35.87
N VAL A 422 25.48 -2.65 -34.97
CA VAL A 422 25.89 -1.29 -34.60
C VAL A 422 27.31 -1.36 -34.01
N PRO A 423 28.28 -0.56 -34.51
CA PRO A 423 29.60 -0.45 -33.88
C PRO A 423 29.44 0.08 -32.45
N GLY A 424 30.01 -0.64 -31.48
CA GLY A 424 30.01 -0.24 -30.07
C GLY A 424 30.71 1.12 -29.84
N PRO A 425 30.36 1.82 -28.76
CA PRO A 425 30.99 3.10 -28.44
C PRO A 425 32.49 2.92 -28.17
N ASP A 426 33.26 3.78 -28.82
CA ASP A 426 34.70 3.94 -28.67
C ASP A 426 35.01 4.37 -27.23
N VAL A 427 35.75 3.56 -26.49
CA VAL A 427 36.23 3.86 -25.13
C VAL A 427 37.32 4.92 -25.24
N SER A 428 36.93 6.18 -25.12
CA SER A 428 37.87 7.27 -24.85
C SER A 428 38.34 7.21 -23.40
N PRO A 429 39.66 7.30 -23.11
CA PRO A 429 40.19 7.20 -21.76
C PRO A 429 39.81 8.43 -20.92
N ALA A 430 39.45 8.18 -19.67
CA ALA A 430 39.05 9.18 -18.68
C ALA A 430 40.11 10.30 -18.48
N PRO A 431 39.69 11.57 -18.30
CA PRO A 431 40.59 12.62 -17.87
C PRO A 431 41.01 12.39 -16.41
N SER A 432 42.32 12.38 -16.18
CA SER A 432 42.93 12.25 -14.86
C SER A 432 42.60 13.47 -13.99
N THR A 433 42.00 13.25 -12.82
CA THR A 433 41.74 14.28 -11.82
C THR A 433 43.06 14.75 -11.19
N PRO A 434 43.35 16.07 -11.12
CA PRO A 434 44.50 16.57 -10.40
C PRO A 434 44.36 16.40 -8.89
N ALA A 435 45.43 15.95 -8.24
CA ALA A 435 45.55 15.84 -6.79
C ALA A 435 45.31 17.19 -6.10
N ALA A 436 44.49 17.18 -5.04
CA ALA A 436 44.32 18.31 -4.13
C ALA A 436 45.64 18.54 -3.33
N PRO A 437 46.10 19.80 -3.19
CA PRO A 437 47.31 20.11 -2.44
C PRO A 437 47.06 20.09 -0.92
N SER A 438 47.96 19.43 -0.20
CA SER A 438 48.08 19.51 1.25
C SER A 438 48.19 20.95 1.74
N ALA A 439 47.28 21.36 2.63
CA ALA A 439 47.41 22.59 3.38
C ALA A 439 48.60 22.47 4.35
N THR A 440 49.58 23.32 4.13
CA THR A 440 50.75 23.56 4.96
C THR A 440 50.36 24.49 6.10
N GLU A 441 50.42 24.02 7.35
CA GLU A 441 50.41 24.90 8.52
C GLU A 441 51.72 25.70 8.57
N THR A 442 51.58 27.02 8.75
CA THR A 442 52.70 27.96 8.99
C THR A 442 52.80 28.27 10.49
N PRO A 443 54.00 28.40 11.08
CA PRO A 443 54.19 28.50 12.53
C PRO A 443 54.36 29.95 13.02
N ARG A 444 54.05 30.23 14.31
CA ARG A 444 54.85 31.14 15.15
C ARG A 444 54.60 31.05 16.68
N ALA A 445 55.61 30.51 17.36
CA ALA A 445 56.28 30.91 18.61
C ALA A 445 55.52 31.38 19.88
N GLY A 446 55.87 30.77 21.03
CA GLY A 446 55.89 31.47 22.32
C GLY A 446 55.97 30.63 23.62
N SER A 447 57.18 30.22 24.01
CA SER A 447 57.70 30.22 25.40
C SER A 447 57.31 29.15 26.45
N GLY A 448 58.23 28.20 26.70
CA GLY A 448 58.85 27.97 28.03
C GLY A 448 58.25 26.94 29.02
N PRO A 449 59.04 26.41 29.98
CA PRO A 449 59.35 24.96 30.01
C PRO A 449 59.04 24.22 31.34
N GLY A 450 58.99 22.88 31.29
CA GLY A 450 58.99 22.03 32.50
C GLY A 450 59.07 20.51 32.25
N GLN A 451 60.30 19.98 32.30
CA GLN A 451 60.80 18.64 32.74
C GLN A 451 59.79 17.49 32.99
N GLY A 452 60.02 16.22 32.64
CA GLY A 452 61.18 15.50 32.11
C GLY A 452 61.02 13.97 32.24
N GLY A 453 61.79 13.20 31.47
CA GLY A 453 62.24 11.83 31.80
C GLY A 453 61.37 10.64 31.34
N PRO A 454 61.97 9.43 31.14
CA PRO A 454 61.81 8.69 29.88
C PRO A 454 61.19 7.28 29.99
N ALA A 455 60.90 6.71 28.82
CA ALA A 455 60.53 5.30 28.56
C ALA A 455 61.57 4.28 29.06
N PRO A 456 61.18 2.98 29.12
CA PRO A 456 61.78 2.04 28.17
C PRO A 456 60.84 1.00 27.56
N THR A 457 61.30 0.49 26.42
CA THR A 457 60.75 -0.54 25.50
C THR A 457 60.96 -1.99 26.02
N PRO A 458 60.71 -3.06 25.22
CA PRO A 458 59.55 -3.97 25.25
C PRO A 458 59.89 -5.37 25.80
N THR A 459 58.90 -6.25 25.97
CA THR A 459 59.14 -7.71 26.08
C THR A 459 58.15 -8.50 25.22
N THR A 460 58.73 -9.47 24.52
CA THR A 460 58.18 -10.34 23.49
C THR A 460 57.55 -11.60 24.08
N ARG A 461 56.40 -12.04 23.55
CA ARG A 461 56.24 -13.39 22.93
C ARG A 461 54.85 -13.57 22.30
N PRO A 462 54.73 -14.42 21.26
CA PRO A 462 53.61 -14.45 20.35
C PRO A 462 52.59 -15.53 20.71
N THR A 463 51.32 -15.28 20.39
CA THR A 463 50.34 -16.34 20.12
C THR A 463 49.77 -16.12 18.73
N THR A 464 50.02 -17.10 17.90
CA THR A 464 49.60 -17.28 16.51
C THR A 464 48.07 -17.37 16.39
N SER A 465 47.47 -16.50 15.58
CA SER A 465 46.14 -16.69 15.01
C SER A 465 46.27 -16.61 13.48
N PRO A 466 45.77 -17.58 12.71
CA PRO A 466 45.83 -17.52 11.26
C PRO A 466 44.65 -16.71 10.68
N ALA A 467 44.96 -15.66 9.93
CA ALA A 467 44.19 -15.23 8.75
C ALA A 467 44.89 -15.84 7.51
N PRO A 468 44.23 -16.17 6.39
CA PRO A 468 43.53 -15.17 5.55
C PRO A 468 42.25 -15.71 4.85
N ALA A 469 41.34 -14.86 4.36
CA ALA A 469 41.38 -14.40 2.98
C ALA A 469 40.63 -13.08 2.78
N THR A 470 41.31 -12.16 2.11
CA THR A 470 40.82 -10.94 1.47
C THR A 470 39.68 -11.23 0.49
N ALA A 471 38.48 -10.74 0.79
CA ALA A 471 37.49 -10.45 -0.23
C ALA A 471 37.67 -8.99 -0.67
N THR A 472 37.84 -8.83 -1.98
CA THR A 472 37.89 -7.58 -2.74
C THR A 472 36.69 -6.69 -2.39
N PRO A 473 36.84 -5.36 -2.21
CA PRO A 473 35.67 -4.49 -2.12
C PRO A 473 34.95 -4.50 -3.48
N GLU A 474 33.72 -4.99 -3.46
CA GLU A 474 32.81 -4.89 -4.60
C GLU A 474 32.52 -3.41 -4.87
N PRO A 475 32.56 -2.95 -6.13
CA PRO A 475 32.26 -1.57 -6.46
C PRO A 475 30.76 -1.31 -6.24
N ALA A 476 30.45 -0.18 -5.60
CA ALA A 476 29.08 0.32 -5.47
C ALA A 476 28.37 0.32 -6.84
N PRO A 477 27.12 -0.15 -6.96
CA PRO A 477 26.41 -0.08 -8.21
C PRO A 477 26.08 1.39 -8.53
N ALA A 478 26.22 1.69 -9.82
CA ALA A 478 25.94 2.97 -10.41
C ALA A 478 24.44 3.30 -10.36
N VAL A 479 24.16 4.59 -10.25
CA VAL A 479 22.83 5.22 -10.41
C VAL A 479 22.23 4.81 -11.76
N GLY A 480 21.02 4.23 -11.74
CA GLY A 480 20.21 3.92 -12.92
C GLY A 480 18.83 3.35 -12.58
N ASP A 481 17.80 4.08 -13.00
CA ASP A 481 16.35 3.87 -13.00
C ASP A 481 15.64 3.49 -11.68
N GLY A 482 14.58 4.25 -11.39
CA GLY A 482 13.87 4.28 -10.11
C GLY A 482 13.43 2.90 -9.63
N GLY A 483 14.07 2.43 -8.56
CA GLY A 483 13.52 1.38 -7.72
C GLY A 483 12.28 1.93 -7.03
N ALA A 484 11.13 1.33 -7.28
CA ALA A 484 9.90 1.66 -6.57
C ALA A 484 10.10 1.36 -5.07
N ALA A 485 9.70 2.31 -4.23
CA ALA A 485 9.58 2.11 -2.79
C ALA A 485 8.66 0.93 -2.48
N PRO A 486 8.82 0.21 -1.34
CA PRO A 486 7.80 -0.70 -0.86
C PRO A 486 6.50 0.08 -0.65
N ALA A 487 5.54 -0.12 -1.54
CA ALA A 487 4.21 0.46 -1.41
C ALA A 487 3.33 -0.45 -0.54
N LEU A 488 2.17 0.05 -0.08
CA LEU A 488 1.14 -0.80 0.54
C LEU A 488 0.77 -1.97 -0.39
N ALA A 489 0.93 -1.79 -1.70
CA ALA A 489 0.73 -2.81 -2.73
C ALA A 489 1.72 -3.99 -2.62
N ASP A 490 2.94 -3.77 -2.12
CA ASP A 490 3.98 -4.79 -1.99
C ASP A 490 3.84 -5.66 -0.73
N SER A 491 2.88 -5.36 0.15
CA SER A 491 2.61 -6.13 1.36
C SER A 491 1.93 -7.49 1.11
N GLY A 492 1.67 -7.84 -0.16
CA GLY A 492 1.01 -9.09 -0.57
C GLY A 492 1.68 -9.86 -1.73
N GLY A 493 2.93 -9.51 -2.09
CA GLY A 493 3.71 -10.26 -3.06
C GLY A 493 4.93 -10.90 -2.41
N PRO A 494 5.43 -12.07 -2.88
CA PRO A 494 6.75 -12.52 -2.46
C PRO A 494 7.75 -11.41 -2.78
N SER A 495 8.60 -11.02 -1.82
CA SER A 495 9.67 -10.06 -2.04
C SER A 495 10.68 -10.64 -3.05
N VAL A 496 10.34 -10.59 -4.33
CA VAL A 496 11.24 -10.96 -5.41
C VAL A 496 12.10 -9.73 -5.67
N LEU A 497 13.26 -9.70 -5.02
CA LEU A 497 14.40 -9.01 -5.59
C LEU A 497 14.53 -9.53 -7.03
N LEU A 498 14.29 -8.67 -8.03
CA LEU A 498 14.49 -8.97 -9.44
C LEU A 498 15.99 -9.22 -9.71
N LEU A 499 16.49 -10.38 -9.30
CA LEU A 499 17.74 -10.92 -9.80
C LEU A 499 17.44 -11.49 -11.19
N ALA A 500 17.95 -10.78 -12.20
CA ALA A 500 17.95 -11.24 -13.58
C ALA A 500 18.61 -12.63 -13.69
N VAL A 501 17.81 -13.70 -13.72
CA VAL A 501 18.31 -15.04 -14.05
C VAL A 501 18.38 -15.16 -15.56
N GLY A 502 19.58 -14.89 -16.08
CA GLY A 502 19.96 -15.23 -17.44
C GLY A 502 19.93 -16.74 -17.66
N SER A 503 19.19 -17.15 -18.68
CA SER A 503 19.48 -18.25 -19.62
C SER A 503 20.18 -19.50 -19.06
N LEU A 504 19.42 -20.57 -18.80
CA LEU A 504 19.91 -21.92 -19.08
C LEU A 504 18.79 -22.82 -19.62
N ALA A 505 18.69 -22.87 -20.94
CA ALA A 505 17.97 -23.93 -21.63
C ALA A 505 18.87 -25.19 -21.68
N ALA A 506 18.45 -26.29 -21.05
CA ALA A 506 18.70 -27.66 -21.54
C ALA A 506 17.99 -28.75 -20.70
N VAL A 507 16.98 -29.37 -21.34
CA VAL A 507 16.63 -30.80 -21.31
C VAL A 507 16.07 -31.42 -20.02
N GLY A 508 14.76 -31.69 -20.04
CA GLY A 508 14.10 -32.68 -19.19
C GLY A 508 12.59 -32.54 -19.21
N GLY A 509 11.91 -33.26 -20.12
CA GLY A 509 10.46 -33.19 -20.26
C GLY A 509 9.70 -33.75 -19.06
N GLY A 510 8.86 -32.92 -18.45
CA GLY A 510 7.80 -33.28 -17.52
C GLY A 510 6.73 -32.20 -17.61
N GLY A 511 5.54 -32.55 -18.10
CA GLY A 511 4.46 -31.58 -18.29
C GLY A 511 3.94 -31.05 -16.96
N LEU A 512 4.12 -29.76 -16.71
CA LEU A 512 3.51 -29.04 -15.60
C LEU A 512 2.03 -28.82 -15.94
N LEU A 513 1.13 -29.51 -15.24
CA LEU A 513 -0.31 -29.26 -15.31
C LEU A 513 -0.72 -28.38 -14.14
N LEU A 514 -0.81 -27.07 -14.40
CA LEU A 514 -1.49 -26.13 -13.50
C LEU A 514 -2.96 -26.54 -13.40
N ARG A 515 -3.40 -26.93 -12.21
CA ARG A 515 -4.78 -27.36 -11.96
C ARG A 515 -5.47 -26.32 -11.09
N ARG A 516 -6.31 -25.48 -11.71
CA ARG A 516 -7.28 -24.62 -11.02
C ARG A 516 -8.13 -25.50 -10.07
N ARG A 517 -8.22 -25.10 -8.80
CA ARG A 517 -9.06 -25.77 -7.78
C ARG A 517 -10.50 -25.83 -8.28
N GLY A 518 -10.98 -27.05 -8.53
CA GLY A 518 -12.37 -27.32 -8.85
C GLY A 518 -13.18 -27.50 -7.57
N ARG A 519 -14.26 -26.73 -7.45
CA ARG A 519 -15.28 -26.77 -6.39
C ARG A 519 -15.67 -28.19 -5.99
N ARG A 520 -15.75 -28.45 -4.68
CA ARG A 520 -16.64 -29.47 -4.11
C ARG A 520 -17.61 -28.81 -3.16
#